data_AF-A0A967D735-F1
#
_entry.id   AF-A0A967D735-F1
#
_cell.length_a   1.000
_cell.length_b   1.000
_cell.length_c   1.000
_cell.angle_alpha   90.00
_cell.angle_beta   90.00
_cell.angle_gamma   90.00
#
_symmetry.space_group_name_H-M   'P 1'
#
loop_
_entity.id
_entity.type
_entity.pdbx_description
1 polymer ?
#
loop_
_entity_poly.entity_id
_entity_poly.type
_entity_poly.pdbx_seq_one_letter_code
_entity_poly.pdbx_strand_id
1 'polypeptide(L)'
;MTTIGPIMFRSGDRICWKSTGEDGLPVRKYGFVNGRPHSNGRVVVMFDGDLKGETTVATTELQPVSIMTIDLIIDDLELLNDPTLRQALVGLWESEVDLAGLVVEDIVHLGTGVRDVTGLGYALAELHSAGELYVLRAVIDNEYIIVSADIPRRFERQRR
;
A
#
# COMPACT_ATOMS: atom_id res chain seq x y z
N MET A 1 6.61 -14.80 -14.48
CA MET A 1 5.82 -13.60 -14.82
C MET A 1 4.39 -14.07 -15.02
N THR A 2 3.54 -13.91 -14.01
CA THR A 2 2.11 -14.23 -14.13
C THR A 2 1.48 -13.09 -14.90
N THR A 3 1.08 -13.32 -16.15
CA THR A 3 0.34 -12.34 -16.93
C THR A 3 -1.03 -12.20 -16.29
N ILE A 4 -1.18 -11.23 -15.39
CA ILE A 4 -2.47 -10.82 -14.86
C ILE A 4 -3.23 -10.28 -16.07
N GLY A 5 -4.36 -10.92 -16.41
CA GLY A 5 -5.25 -10.42 -17.47
C GLY A 5 -5.63 -8.95 -17.20
N PRO A 6 -6.10 -8.20 -18.22
CA PRO A 6 -6.44 -6.80 -18.03
C PRO A 6 -7.43 -6.64 -16.88
N ILE A 7 -7.05 -5.86 -15.87
CA ILE A 7 -7.89 -5.58 -14.70
C ILE A 7 -9.14 -4.86 -15.21
N MET A 8 -10.30 -5.47 -15.02
CA MET A 8 -11.58 -4.92 -15.46
C MET A 8 -12.29 -4.29 -14.26
N PHE A 9 -12.25 -2.96 -14.20
CA PHE A 9 -12.93 -2.18 -13.17
C PHE A 9 -14.46 -2.17 -13.36
N ARG A 10 -15.17 -2.28 -12.25
CA ARG A 10 -16.63 -2.22 -12.14
C ARG A 10 -17.05 -1.06 -11.26
N SER A 11 -18.25 -0.55 -11.50
CA SER A 11 -18.83 0.48 -10.63
C SER A 11 -18.92 -0.02 -9.19
N GLY A 12 -18.45 0.80 -8.26
CA GLY A 12 -18.32 0.48 -6.84
C GLY A 12 -16.96 -0.07 -6.43
N ASP A 13 -16.08 -0.43 -7.37
CA ASP A 13 -14.73 -0.89 -7.02
C ASP A 13 -13.94 0.24 -6.35
N ARG A 14 -13.30 -0.10 -5.22
CA ARG A 14 -12.36 0.78 -4.52
C ARG A 14 -11.05 0.83 -5.32
N ILE A 15 -10.59 2.05 -5.62
CA ILE A 15 -9.40 2.28 -6.44
C ILE A 15 -8.40 3.19 -5.76
N CYS A 16 -7.14 3.03 -6.15
CA CYS A 16 -6.06 3.95 -5.88
C CYS A 16 -5.57 4.48 -7.23
N TRP A 17 -5.60 5.80 -7.39
CA TRP A 17 -4.95 6.48 -8.49
C TRP A 17 -3.56 6.91 -8.04
N LYS A 18 -2.55 6.48 -8.80
CA LYS A 18 -1.14 6.82 -8.54
C LYS A 18 -0.67 7.82 -9.57
N SER A 19 -0.08 8.91 -9.10
CA SER A 19 0.50 9.96 -9.93
C SER A 19 1.80 10.47 -9.30
N THR A 20 2.43 11.44 -9.96
CA THR A 20 3.60 12.15 -9.42
C THR A 20 3.20 13.59 -9.18
N GLY A 21 3.45 14.09 -7.98
CA GLY A 21 3.22 15.48 -7.59
C GLY A 21 4.16 16.44 -8.32
N GLU A 22 3.91 17.73 -8.18
CA GLU A 22 4.76 18.77 -8.76
C GLU A 22 6.18 18.78 -8.16
N ASP A 23 6.33 18.23 -6.96
CA ASP A 23 7.59 18.01 -6.24
C ASP A 23 8.36 16.76 -6.71
N GLY A 24 7.79 15.97 -7.62
CA GLY A 24 8.38 14.71 -8.07
C GLY A 24 8.10 13.53 -7.15
N LEU A 25 7.34 13.72 -6.06
CA LEU A 25 7.00 12.66 -5.13
C LEU A 25 5.74 11.90 -5.58
N PRO A 26 5.62 10.59 -5.29
CA PRO A 26 4.40 9.84 -5.58
C PRO A 26 3.19 10.42 -4.82
N VAL A 27 2.12 10.73 -5.55
CA VAL A 27 0.84 11.15 -4.98
C VAL A 27 -0.19 10.04 -5.18
N ARG A 28 -0.94 9.73 -4.13
CA ARG A 28 -2.04 8.77 -4.17
C ARG A 28 -3.37 9.43 -3.88
N LYS A 29 -4.40 8.99 -4.59
CA LYS A 29 -5.78 9.34 -4.29
C LYS A 29 -6.65 8.09 -4.28
N TYR A 30 -7.40 7.93 -3.21
CA TYR A 30 -8.37 6.85 -3.08
C TYR A 30 -9.75 7.31 -3.52
N GLY A 31 -10.57 6.37 -3.98
CA GLY A 31 -11.90 6.67 -4.49
C GLY A 31 -12.63 5.42 -4.97
N PHE A 32 -13.71 5.65 -5.69
CA PHE A 32 -14.55 4.61 -6.25
C PHE A 32 -14.78 4.81 -7.74
N VAL A 33 -14.95 3.71 -8.46
CA VAL A 33 -15.41 3.72 -9.84
C VAL A 33 -16.90 4.07 -9.87
N ASN A 34 -17.28 5.14 -10.57
CA ASN A 34 -18.66 5.65 -10.64
C ASN A 34 -19.37 5.28 -11.97
N GLY A 35 -18.77 4.44 -12.82
CA GLY A 35 -19.36 4.07 -14.10
C GLY A 35 -18.69 2.88 -14.78
N ARG A 36 -19.17 2.51 -15.96
CA ARG A 36 -18.53 1.47 -16.77
C ARG A 36 -17.29 2.04 -17.48
N PRO A 37 -16.23 1.25 -17.65
CA PRO A 37 -15.13 1.63 -18.54
C PRO A 37 -15.66 1.92 -19.94
N HIS A 38 -15.22 3.04 -20.51
CA HIS A 38 -15.48 3.40 -21.89
C HIS A 38 -14.60 2.55 -22.81
N SER A 39 -15.01 2.39 -24.08
CA SER A 39 -14.25 1.64 -25.09
C SER A 39 -12.85 2.20 -25.37
N ASN A 40 -12.57 3.44 -24.95
CA ASN A 40 -11.27 4.10 -25.06
C ASN A 40 -10.32 3.82 -23.86
N GLY A 41 -10.68 2.91 -22.95
CA GLY A 41 -9.84 2.56 -21.79
C GLY A 41 -9.85 3.61 -20.68
N ARG A 42 -10.87 4.46 -20.62
CA ARG A 42 -11.06 5.44 -19.55
C ARG A 42 -12.29 5.12 -18.71
N VAL A 43 -12.25 5.50 -17.44
CA VAL A 43 -13.35 5.27 -16.51
C VAL A 43 -13.61 6.51 -15.66
N VAL A 44 -14.88 6.70 -15.31
CA VAL A 44 -15.29 7.76 -14.40
C VAL A 44 -15.08 7.28 -12.97
N VAL A 45 -14.39 8.09 -12.18
CA VAL A 45 -14.12 7.86 -10.76
C VAL A 45 -14.59 9.05 -9.93
N MET A 46 -14.84 8.78 -8.66
CA MET A 46 -15.08 9.77 -7.62
C MET A 46 -14.03 9.55 -6.53
N PHE A 47 -13.13 10.51 -6.37
CA PHE A 47 -12.12 10.46 -5.30
C PHE A 47 -12.73 10.88 -3.97
N ASP A 48 -12.15 10.38 -2.88
CA ASP A 48 -12.61 10.73 -1.54
C ASP A 48 -12.39 12.20 -1.25
N GLY A 49 -13.37 12.84 -0.59
CA GLY A 49 -13.32 14.26 -0.25
C GLY A 49 -13.62 15.21 -1.42
N ASP A 50 -13.66 14.72 -2.67
CA ASP A 50 -14.05 15.54 -3.82
C ASP A 50 -15.57 15.75 -3.84
N LEU A 51 -16.00 16.96 -3.49
CA LEU A 51 -17.42 17.35 -3.44
C LEU A 51 -17.98 17.77 -4.81
N LYS A 52 -17.16 17.84 -5.86
CA LYS A 52 -17.57 18.26 -7.21
C LYS A 52 -16.87 17.48 -8.30
N GLY A 53 -17.67 16.96 -9.23
CA GLY A 53 -17.23 16.54 -10.56
C GLY A 53 -16.86 15.07 -10.65
N GLU A 54 -17.36 14.43 -11.70
CA GLU A 54 -16.91 13.14 -12.17
C GLU A 54 -15.53 13.30 -12.82
N THR A 55 -14.50 12.64 -12.28
CA THR A 55 -13.16 12.67 -12.88
C THR A 55 -13.02 11.48 -13.81
N THR A 56 -12.61 11.70 -15.05
CA THR A 56 -12.34 10.61 -15.99
C THR A 56 -10.83 10.36 -16.06
N VAL A 57 -10.39 9.15 -15.72
CA VAL A 57 -8.96 8.74 -15.73
C VAL A 57 -8.74 7.54 -16.64
N ALA A 58 -7.49 7.30 -17.06
CA ALA A 58 -7.13 6.10 -17.78
C ALA A 58 -7.11 4.90 -16.82
N THR A 59 -7.62 3.74 -17.24
CA THR A 59 -7.63 2.54 -16.38
C THR A 59 -6.22 2.04 -16.05
N THR A 60 -5.21 2.42 -16.83
CA THR A 60 -3.79 2.11 -16.59
C THR A 60 -3.17 2.92 -15.45
N GLU A 61 -3.81 4.00 -15.03
CA GLU A 61 -3.39 4.84 -13.89
C GLU A 61 -4.07 4.40 -12.57
N LEU A 62 -4.95 3.40 -12.66
CA LEU A 62 -5.71 2.89 -11.53
C LEU A 62 -5.17 1.53 -11.08
N GLN A 63 -5.13 1.35 -9.77
CA GLN A 63 -4.86 0.09 -9.13
C GLN A 63 -6.07 -0.30 -8.26
N PRO A 64 -6.53 -1.57 -8.28
CA PRO A 64 -7.51 -2.04 -7.32
C PRO A 64 -6.93 -1.95 -5.91
N VAL A 65 -7.79 -1.64 -4.94
CA VAL A 65 -7.39 -1.52 -3.53
C VAL A 65 -7.61 -2.85 -2.81
N SER A 66 -6.55 -3.31 -2.18
CA SER A 66 -6.45 -4.48 -1.30
C SER A 66 -5.26 -4.29 -0.38
N ILE A 67 -5.18 -5.08 0.69
CA ILE A 67 -4.11 -4.94 1.68
C ILE A 67 -2.70 -5.08 1.07
N MET A 68 -2.54 -5.96 0.07
CA MET A 68 -1.26 -6.21 -0.61
C MET A 68 -0.89 -5.16 -1.66
N THR A 69 -1.83 -4.29 -2.02
CA THR A 69 -1.61 -3.22 -3.01
C THR A 69 -1.32 -1.87 -2.37
N ILE A 70 -1.53 -1.75 -1.05
CA ILE A 70 -1.17 -0.56 -0.28
C ILE A 70 0.31 -0.62 0.05
N ASP A 71 1.02 0.35 -0.50
CA ASP A 71 2.40 0.69 -0.18
C ASP A 71 2.42 2.05 0.53
N LEU A 72 3.43 2.35 1.32
CA LEU A 72 3.75 3.68 1.85
C LEU A 72 5.20 3.97 1.47
N ILE A 73 5.44 5.12 0.83
CA ILE A 73 6.76 5.52 0.35
C ILE A 73 7.23 6.69 1.21
N ILE A 74 8.43 6.59 1.77
CA ILE A 74 9.01 7.59 2.68
C ILE A 74 10.44 7.88 2.25
N ASP A 75 10.80 9.16 2.23
CA ASP A 75 12.09 9.72 1.87
C ASP A 75 13.01 9.99 3.08
N ASP A 76 12.85 9.22 4.16
CA ASP A 76 13.65 9.33 5.39
C ASP A 76 14.14 7.95 5.84
N LEU A 77 15.31 7.54 5.36
CA LEU A 77 15.92 6.24 5.67
C LEU A 77 16.22 6.06 7.17
N GLU A 78 16.35 7.14 7.96
CA GLU A 78 16.61 7.04 9.40
C GLU A 78 15.46 6.36 10.14
N LEU A 79 14.22 6.50 9.67
CA LEU A 79 13.07 5.80 10.26
C LEU A 79 13.20 4.28 10.22
N LEU A 80 13.86 3.74 9.19
CA LEU A 80 14.14 2.30 9.09
C LEU A 80 15.47 1.92 9.74
N ASN A 81 16.49 2.78 9.68
CA ASN A 81 17.81 2.48 10.22
C ASN A 81 17.82 2.50 11.75
N ASP A 82 17.16 3.46 12.40
CA ASP A 82 17.04 3.54 13.84
C ASP A 82 16.02 2.50 14.38
N PRO A 83 16.46 1.48 15.16
CA PRO A 83 15.57 0.48 15.74
C PRO A 83 14.41 1.05 16.57
N THR A 84 14.58 2.23 17.16
CA THR A 84 13.59 2.87 18.01
C THR A 84 12.48 3.58 17.21
N LEU A 85 12.75 3.93 15.95
CA LEU A 85 11.81 4.64 15.08
C LEU A 85 10.98 3.72 14.18
N ARG A 86 11.45 2.50 13.92
CA ARG A 86 10.81 1.56 12.96
C ARG A 86 9.33 1.31 13.20
N GLN A 87 8.87 1.33 14.45
CA GLN A 87 7.46 1.10 14.74
C GLN A 87 6.56 2.28 14.38
N ALA A 88 7.11 3.49 14.19
CA ALA A 88 6.36 4.60 13.62
C ALA A 88 5.89 4.29 12.18
N LEU A 89 6.68 3.51 11.42
CA LEU A 89 6.32 3.08 10.06
C LEU A 89 5.04 2.23 10.03
N VAL A 90 4.78 1.46 11.08
CA VAL A 90 3.55 0.66 11.21
C VAL A 90 2.33 1.57 11.32
N GLY A 91 2.38 2.56 12.23
CA GLY A 91 1.28 3.51 12.41
C GLY A 91 1.05 4.43 11.20
N LEU A 92 2.12 4.83 10.52
CA LEU A 92 2.00 5.59 9.27
C LEU A 92 1.33 4.75 8.17
N TRP A 93 1.69 3.48 8.03
CA TRP A 93 1.08 2.59 7.05
C TRP A 93 -0.38 2.25 7.42
N GLU A 94 -0.69 2.08 8.70
CA GLU A 94 -2.08 1.90 9.18
C GLU A 94 -2.95 3.12 8.82
N SER A 95 -2.41 4.34 8.95
CA SER A 95 -3.11 5.55 8.52
C SER A 95 -3.39 5.55 7.01
N GLU A 96 -2.47 5.04 6.20
CA GLU A 96 -2.66 4.89 4.75
C GLU A 96 -3.74 3.85 4.41
N VAL A 97 -3.80 2.76 5.18
CA VAL A 97 -4.86 1.73 5.08
C VAL A 97 -6.23 2.32 5.41
N ASP A 98 -6.32 3.14 6.46
CA ASP A 98 -7.57 3.83 6.85
C ASP A 98 -8.03 4.79 5.73
N LEU A 99 -7.11 5.57 5.15
CA LEU A 99 -7.39 6.42 3.99
C LEU A 99 -7.86 5.59 2.79
N ALA A 100 -7.29 4.40 2.59
CA ALA A 100 -7.73 3.47 1.56
C ALA A 100 -9.10 2.85 1.84
N GLY A 101 -9.69 3.06 3.02
CA GLY A 101 -10.98 2.51 3.43
C GLY A 101 -10.93 0.99 3.63
N LEU A 102 -9.76 0.46 3.96
CA LEU A 102 -9.55 -0.95 4.28
C LEU A 102 -9.64 -1.17 5.79
N VAL A 103 -9.87 -2.42 6.19
CA VAL A 103 -9.87 -2.83 7.60
C VAL A 103 -8.73 -3.79 7.83
N VAL A 104 -7.96 -3.50 8.88
CA VAL A 104 -6.93 -4.38 9.42
C VAL A 104 -7.32 -4.78 10.83
N GLU A 105 -7.09 -6.04 11.15
CA GLU A 105 -7.41 -6.68 12.41
C GLU A 105 -6.11 -7.18 13.05
N ASP A 106 -6.06 -7.18 14.38
CA ASP A 106 -5.02 -7.85 15.18
C ASP A 106 -3.56 -7.54 14.74
N ILE A 107 -3.17 -6.26 14.67
CA ILE A 107 -1.77 -5.88 14.40
C ILE A 107 -0.88 -6.26 15.59
N VAL A 108 0.01 -7.23 15.37
CA VAL A 108 1.00 -7.68 16.35
C VAL A 108 2.39 -7.20 15.95
N HIS A 109 2.95 -6.29 16.74
CA HIS A 109 4.25 -5.68 16.47
C HIS A 109 5.40 -6.68 16.72
N LEU A 110 6.38 -6.73 15.82
CA LEU A 110 7.56 -7.60 15.89
C LEU A 110 8.76 -6.88 16.53
N GLY A 111 8.57 -6.29 17.72
CA GLY A 111 9.64 -5.60 18.46
C GLY A 111 10.22 -4.43 17.67
N THR A 112 11.52 -4.38 17.44
CA THR A 112 12.17 -3.37 16.56
C THR A 112 12.29 -3.85 15.11
N GLY A 113 11.45 -4.80 14.70
CA GLY A 113 11.49 -5.47 13.42
C GLY A 113 12.44 -6.67 13.37
N VAL A 114 12.09 -7.66 12.56
CA VAL A 114 12.90 -8.84 12.25
C VAL A 114 13.53 -8.64 10.89
N ARG A 115 14.87 -8.66 10.82
CA ARG A 115 15.59 -8.44 9.57
C ARG A 115 15.27 -9.54 8.56
N ASP A 116 15.05 -9.16 7.30
CA ASP A 116 14.85 -10.15 6.24
C ASP A 116 16.17 -10.82 5.82
N VAL A 117 16.05 -11.95 5.12
CA VAL A 117 17.21 -12.77 4.68
C VAL A 117 18.10 -12.04 3.66
N THR A 118 17.55 -11.09 2.90
CA THR A 118 18.31 -10.29 1.93
C THR A 118 19.10 -9.16 2.60
N GLY A 119 18.73 -8.81 3.84
CA GLY A 119 19.32 -7.72 4.60
C GLY A 119 18.85 -6.32 4.20
N LEU A 120 17.97 -6.21 3.19
CA LEU A 120 17.47 -4.96 2.61
C LEU A 120 16.21 -4.43 3.29
N GLY A 121 15.66 -5.17 4.26
CA GLY A 121 14.45 -4.76 4.95
C GLY A 121 14.18 -5.48 6.27
N TYR A 122 13.06 -5.11 6.87
CA TYR A 122 12.57 -5.64 8.13
C TYR A 122 11.10 -6.02 8.02
N ALA A 123 10.72 -7.16 8.58
CA ALA A 123 9.34 -7.45 8.95
C ALA A 123 9.01 -6.69 10.25
N LEU A 124 8.00 -5.84 10.24
CA LEU A 124 7.69 -4.91 11.33
C LEU A 124 6.54 -5.39 12.21
N ALA A 125 5.53 -6.03 11.61
CA ALA A 125 4.33 -6.52 12.28
C ALA A 125 3.71 -7.72 11.54
N GLU A 126 2.95 -8.54 12.25
CA GLU A 126 1.96 -9.47 11.70
C GLU A 126 0.58 -8.82 11.79
N LEU A 127 -0.31 -9.03 10.82
CA LEU A 127 -1.65 -8.45 10.81
C LEU A 127 -2.65 -9.34 10.07
N HIS A 128 -3.93 -9.21 10.39
CA HIS A 128 -5.01 -9.87 9.67
C HIS A 128 -5.81 -8.87 8.83
N SER A 129 -6.32 -9.32 7.69
CA SER A 129 -7.30 -8.57 6.91
C SER A 129 -8.18 -9.55 6.15
N ALA A 130 -9.50 -9.38 6.24
CA ALA A 130 -10.49 -10.27 5.63
C ALA A 130 -10.27 -11.77 5.97
N GLY A 131 -9.83 -12.07 7.20
CA GLY A 131 -9.58 -13.43 7.68
C GLY A 131 -8.24 -14.05 7.24
N GLU A 132 -7.42 -13.33 6.47
CA GLU A 132 -6.11 -13.78 6.01
C GLU A 132 -4.97 -13.11 6.79
N LEU A 133 -3.88 -13.85 7.00
CA LEU A 133 -2.70 -13.38 7.73
C LEU A 133 -1.67 -12.77 6.75
N TYR A 134 -1.13 -11.61 7.12
CA TYR A 134 -0.10 -10.88 6.39
C TYR A 134 1.05 -10.48 7.31
N VAL A 135 2.19 -10.15 6.70
CA VAL A 135 3.33 -9.52 7.38
C VAL A 135 3.58 -8.16 6.76
N LEU A 136 3.63 -7.13 7.60
CA LEU A 136 4.03 -5.80 7.21
C LEU A 136 5.55 -5.73 7.11
N ARG A 137 6.05 -5.30 5.95
CA ARG A 137 7.48 -5.19 5.67
C ARG A 137 7.84 -3.77 5.31
N ALA A 138 9.01 -3.34 5.74
CA ALA A 138 9.69 -2.15 5.24
C ALA A 138 10.97 -2.57 4.52
N VAL A 139 11.15 -2.11 3.29
CA VAL A 139 12.33 -2.39 2.45
C VAL A 139 12.91 -1.09 1.91
N ILE A 140 14.22 -1.04 1.72
CA ILE A 140 14.89 0.08 1.04
C ILE A 140 14.91 -0.21 -0.47
N ASP A 141 14.38 0.71 -1.26
CA ASP A 141 14.45 0.69 -2.72
C ASP A 141 14.71 2.11 -3.26
N ASN A 142 15.75 2.26 -4.08
CA ASN A 142 16.18 3.54 -4.67
C ASN A 142 16.18 4.74 -3.70
N GLU A 143 16.80 4.57 -2.51
CA GLU A 143 16.87 5.59 -1.43
C GLU A 143 15.54 5.91 -0.71
N TYR A 144 14.45 5.17 -1.00
CA TYR A 144 13.19 5.29 -0.29
C TYR A 144 12.92 4.07 0.59
N ILE A 145 12.17 4.27 1.67
CA ILE A 145 11.53 3.17 2.39
C ILE A 145 10.20 2.88 1.71
N ILE A 146 9.97 1.62 1.36
CA ILE A 146 8.67 1.11 0.94
C ILE A 146 8.12 0.22 2.05
N VAL A 147 6.99 0.62 2.64
CA VAL A 147 6.27 -0.18 3.63
C VAL A 147 5.04 -0.81 2.97
N SER A 148 4.91 -2.14 3.00
CA SER A 148 3.77 -2.84 2.39
C SER A 148 3.49 -4.19 3.05
N ALA A 149 2.24 -4.64 2.95
CA ALA A 149 1.87 -5.98 3.39
C ALA A 149 2.28 -7.03 2.36
N ASP A 150 2.81 -8.16 2.85
CA ASP A 150 3.21 -9.31 2.06
C ASP A 150 2.68 -10.60 2.69
N ILE A 151 2.68 -11.68 1.92
CA ILE A 151 2.32 -13.00 2.42
C ILE A 151 3.39 -13.45 3.43
N PRO A 152 3.03 -14.07 4.56
CA PRO A 152 4.01 -14.59 5.51
C PRO A 152 4.99 -15.54 4.83
N ARG A 153 6.26 -15.14 4.75
CA ARG A 153 7.38 -16.01 4.36
C ARG A 153 8.19 -16.37 5.60
N ARG A 154 9.09 -17.34 5.48
CA ARG A 154 9.92 -17.78 6.61
C ARG A 154 10.94 -16.67 6.95
N PHE A 155 10.73 -15.96 8.06
CA PHE A 155 11.68 -14.98 8.61
C PHE A 155 12.57 -15.65 9.67
N GLU A 156 13.87 -15.37 9.67
CA GLU A 156 14.77 -15.84 10.72
C GLU A 156 14.55 -15.00 11.99
N ARG A 157 13.86 -15.56 12.99
CA ARG A 157 13.83 -14.95 14.32
C ARG A 157 15.23 -15.09 14.94
N GLN A 158 15.91 -13.97 15.18
CA GLN A 158 17.07 -13.96 16.09
C GLN A 158 16.59 -14.43 17.47
N ARG A 159 17.05 -15.60 17.89
CA ARG A 159 16.87 -16.08 19.26
C ARG A 159 17.70 -15.14 20.16
N ARG A 160 17.03 -14.50 21.12
CA ARG A 160 17.68 -13.80 22.22
C ARG A 160 18.54 -14.75 23.04
#